data_AF-A0A250IRS2-F1
#
_entry.id   AF-A0A250IRS2-F1
#
_cell.length_a   1.000
_cell.length_b   1.000
_cell.length_c   1.000
_cell.angle_alpha   90.00
_cell.angle_beta   90.00
_cell.angle_gamma   90.00
#
_symmetry.space_group_name_H-M   'P 1'
#
loop_
_entity.id
_entity.type
_entity.pdbx_description
1 polymer ?
#
loop_
_entity_poly.entity_id
_entity_poly.type
_entity_poly.pdbx_seq_one_letter_code
_entity_poly.pdbx_strand_id
1 'polypeptide(L)'
;MYNLLIALGVGLAITLGVKLTGLGPLWAGIIPGTIALVATYFLLAQRVGKELQKLMLAVQKELQGQPTSQKDAQARIERAIKMLEGGLVYEKRQFLVGPEVHAQIGMLKYMSKDLDGAQRHFALASGRNYMAKAMEGALHFQKKDFAAMKKAFEAAVTAGKKESIVWAVYAWCLLQNKEKDEALKVLGRGTEANPSDEKLKSSLAAIQNDKRLKMKPYEPLWWQFGLETPPPQMMGGGGRRVQFNPRR
;
A
#
# COMPACT_ATOMS: atom_id res chain seq x y z
N MET A 1 4.11 13.56 -18.04
CA MET A 1 3.41 14.53 -17.18
C MET A 1 2.52 15.46 -18.02
N TYR A 2 1.54 14.91 -18.74
CA TYR A 2 0.75 15.72 -19.69
C TYR A 2 -0.09 16.79 -19.01
N ASN A 3 -0.71 16.50 -17.85
CA ASN A 3 -1.57 17.46 -17.17
C ASN A 3 -0.80 18.68 -16.65
N LEU A 4 0.44 18.47 -16.19
CA LEU A 4 1.30 19.56 -15.74
C LEU A 4 1.71 20.47 -16.91
N LEU A 5 2.07 19.87 -18.05
CA LEU A 5 2.43 20.63 -19.25
C LEU A 5 1.24 21.44 -19.80
N ILE A 6 0.03 20.86 -19.80
CA ILE A 6 -1.19 21.56 -20.19
C ILE A 6 -1.46 22.73 -19.24
N ALA A 7 -1.40 22.50 -17.92
CA ALA A 7 -1.61 23.55 -16.92
C ALA A 7 -0.58 24.69 -17.03
N LEU A 8 0.70 24.35 -17.25
CA LEU A 8 1.76 25.33 -17.51
C LEU A 8 1.48 26.14 -18.78
N GLY A 9 1.07 25.47 -19.86
CA GLY A 9 0.70 26.14 -21.11
C GLY A 9 -0.46 27.11 -20.94
N VAL A 10 -1.51 26.73 -20.20
CA VAL A 10 -2.66 27.60 -19.90
C VAL A 10 -2.24 28.80 -19.05
N GLY A 11 -1.44 28.59 -17.99
CA GLY A 11 -0.95 29.67 -17.14
C GLY A 11 -0.07 30.67 -17.90
N LEU A 12 0.83 30.17 -18.77
CA LEU A 12 1.67 31.00 -19.62
C LEU A 12 0.85 31.78 -20.66
N ALA A 13 -0.13 31.14 -21.29
CA ALA A 13 -1.00 31.79 -22.27
C ALA A 13 -1.79 32.96 -21.64
N ILE A 14 -2.30 32.79 -20.42
CA ILE A 14 -3.04 33.84 -19.70
C ILE A 14 -2.08 34.96 -19.25
N THR A 15 -0.90 34.60 -18.75
CA THR A 15 0.12 35.59 -18.36
C THR A 15 0.56 36.46 -19.54
N LEU A 16 0.83 35.84 -20.69
CA LEU A 16 1.22 36.54 -21.91
C LEU A 16 0.05 37.31 -22.53
N GLY A 17 -1.16 36.75 -22.50
CA GLY A 17 -2.37 37.42 -22.97
C GLY A 17 -2.64 38.74 -22.22
N VAL A 18 -2.51 38.73 -20.90
CA VAL A 18 -2.63 39.95 -20.07
C VAL A 18 -1.52 40.96 -20.37
N LYS A 19 -0.31 40.50 -20.71
CA LYS A 19 0.77 41.39 -21.16
C LYS A 19 0.45 42.05 -22.51
N LEU A 20 -0.16 41.31 -23.43
CA LEU A 20 -0.48 41.79 -24.78
C LEU A 20 -1.62 42.81 -24.81
N THR A 21 -2.47 42.88 -23.77
CA THR A 21 -3.53 43.91 -23.68
C THR A 21 -3.00 45.28 -23.24
N GLY A 22 -1.71 45.41 -22.91
CA GLY A 22 -1.10 46.67 -22.46
C GLY A 22 -1.52 47.12 -21.06
N LEU A 23 -2.31 46.30 -20.34
CA LEU A 23 -2.80 46.58 -18.99
C LEU A 23 -1.71 46.28 -17.95
N GLY A 24 -0.71 47.14 -17.87
CA GLY A 24 0.23 47.21 -16.74
C GLY A 24 1.46 46.27 -16.80
N PRO A 25 2.24 46.22 -15.71
CA PRO A 25 3.49 45.47 -15.64
C PRO A 25 3.26 43.96 -15.74
N LEU A 26 4.29 43.21 -16.14
CA LEU A 26 4.28 41.73 -16.24
C LEU A 26 3.66 41.01 -15.02
N TRP A 27 3.82 41.56 -13.82
CA TRP A 27 3.24 41.02 -12.58
C TRP A 27 1.70 40.97 -12.57
N ALA A 28 1.03 41.87 -13.30
CA ALA A 28 -0.43 41.87 -13.44
C ALA A 28 -0.96 40.60 -14.14
N GLY A 29 -0.15 39.97 -15.01
CA GLY A 29 -0.47 38.70 -15.66
C GLY A 29 -0.08 37.46 -14.87
N ILE A 30 0.92 37.56 -13.99
CA ILE A 30 1.48 36.41 -13.24
C ILE A 30 0.46 35.85 -12.25
N ILE A 31 -0.24 36.70 -11.51
CA ILE A 31 -1.24 36.26 -10.51
C ILE A 31 -2.40 35.50 -11.20
N PRO A 32 -3.12 36.06 -12.18
CA PRO A 32 -4.21 35.35 -12.86
C PRO A 32 -3.70 34.11 -13.64
N GLY A 33 -2.51 34.18 -14.23
CA GLY A 33 -1.88 33.03 -14.89
C GLY A 33 -1.57 31.87 -13.93
N THR A 34 -1.08 32.18 -12.73
CA THR A 34 -0.81 31.18 -11.69
C THR A 34 -2.10 30.57 -11.16
N ILE A 35 -3.14 31.37 -10.93
CA ILE A 35 -4.47 30.88 -10.53
C ILE A 35 -5.01 29.93 -11.60
N ALA A 36 -4.94 30.31 -12.88
CA ALA A 36 -5.43 29.49 -13.97
C ALA A 36 -4.63 28.20 -14.14
N LEU A 37 -3.30 28.24 -13.93
CA LEU A 37 -2.46 27.04 -13.89
C LEU A 37 -2.95 26.08 -12.79
N VAL A 38 -3.07 26.58 -11.56
CA VAL A 38 -3.47 25.75 -10.40
C VAL A 38 -4.87 25.19 -10.60
N ALA A 39 -5.83 26.01 -11.03
CA ALA A 39 -7.20 25.60 -11.31
C ALA A 39 -7.24 24.53 -12.41
N THR A 40 -6.53 24.74 -13.53
CA THR A 40 -6.46 23.77 -14.63
C THR A 40 -5.85 22.45 -14.16
N TYR A 41 -4.74 22.50 -13.42
CA TYR A 41 -4.08 21.32 -12.90
C TYR A 41 -5.00 20.53 -11.94
N PHE A 42 -5.70 21.23 -11.04
CA PHE A 42 -6.63 20.62 -10.09
C PHE A 42 -7.82 19.96 -10.78
N LEU A 43 -8.43 20.60 -11.80
CA LEU A 43 -9.53 20.02 -12.57
C LEU A 43 -9.09 18.77 -13.34
N LEU A 44 -7.91 18.80 -13.95
CA LEU A 44 -7.33 17.64 -14.64
C LEU A 44 -6.99 16.51 -13.65
N ALA A 45 -6.47 16.85 -12.48
CA ALA A 45 -6.20 15.91 -11.39
C ALA A 45 -7.48 15.23 -10.91
N GLN A 46 -8.57 15.98 -10.69
CA GLN A 46 -9.86 15.43 -10.33
C GLN A 46 -10.41 14.47 -11.39
N ARG A 47 -10.22 14.79 -12.68
CA ARG A 47 -10.64 13.90 -13.77
C ARG A 47 -9.90 12.55 -13.72
N VAL A 48 -8.58 12.58 -13.59
CA VAL A 48 -7.79 11.35 -13.46
C VAL A 48 -8.16 10.61 -12.18
N GLY A 49 -8.39 11.33 -11.08
CA GLY A 49 -8.85 10.75 -9.81
C GLY A 49 -10.16 9.98 -9.95
N LYS A 50 -11.15 10.53 -10.67
CA LYS A 50 -12.43 9.84 -10.93
C LYS A 50 -12.25 8.57 -11.78
N GLU A 51 -11.40 8.61 -12.81
CA GLU A 51 -11.11 7.42 -13.63
C GLU A 51 -10.36 6.35 -12.82
N LEU A 52 -9.40 6.76 -11.99
CA LEU A 52 -8.69 5.85 -11.08
C LEU A 52 -9.66 5.25 -10.05
N GLN A 53 -10.58 6.04 -9.49
CA GLN A 53 -11.59 5.54 -8.57
C GLN A 53 -12.50 4.50 -9.23
N LYS A 54 -12.96 4.74 -10.47
CA LYS A 54 -13.72 3.75 -11.24
C LYS A 54 -12.93 2.46 -11.45
N LEU A 55 -11.66 2.58 -11.80
CA LEU A 55 -10.76 1.44 -11.97
C LEU A 55 -10.63 0.64 -10.65
N MET A 56 -10.36 1.32 -9.54
CA MET A 56 -10.22 0.69 -8.23
C MET A 56 -11.52 0.02 -7.77
N LEU A 57 -12.68 0.64 -8.02
CA LEU A 57 -13.98 0.02 -7.73
C LEU A 57 -14.21 -1.23 -8.58
N ALA A 58 -13.82 -1.22 -9.86
CA ALA A 58 -13.91 -2.39 -10.73
C ALA A 58 -13.00 -3.53 -10.24
N VAL A 59 -11.76 -3.22 -9.88
CA VAL A 59 -10.81 -4.16 -9.28
C VAL A 59 -11.36 -4.74 -7.97
N GLN A 60 -11.89 -3.89 -7.10
CA GLN A 60 -12.48 -4.32 -5.84
C GLN A 60 -13.69 -5.24 -6.08
N LYS A 61 -14.57 -4.90 -7.03
CA LYS A 61 -15.73 -5.72 -7.39
C LYS A 61 -15.33 -7.09 -7.93
N GLU A 62 -14.27 -7.16 -8.74
CA GLU A 62 -13.74 -8.43 -9.25
C GLU A 62 -13.25 -9.35 -8.12
N LEU A 63 -12.55 -8.77 -7.14
CA LEU A 63 -11.98 -9.47 -5.98
C LEU A 63 -13.01 -9.79 -4.88
N GLN A 64 -14.11 -9.04 -4.79
CA GLN A 64 -15.17 -9.26 -3.79
C GLN A 64 -16.07 -10.46 -4.10
N GLY A 65 -16.12 -10.91 -5.35
CA GLY A 65 -16.94 -12.06 -5.72
C GLY A 65 -16.50 -13.33 -4.99
N GLN A 66 -17.45 -14.08 -4.43
CA GLN A 66 -17.14 -15.37 -3.80
C GLN A 66 -16.59 -16.33 -4.86
N PRO A 67 -15.34 -16.79 -4.75
CA PRO A 67 -14.76 -17.70 -5.72
C PRO A 67 -15.43 -19.08 -5.62
N THR A 68 -15.80 -19.65 -6.76
CA THR A 68 -16.41 -21.00 -6.82
C THR A 68 -15.38 -22.11 -6.80
N SER A 69 -14.12 -21.81 -7.12
CA SER A 69 -12.98 -22.74 -7.08
C SER A 69 -11.67 -22.00 -6.86
N GLN A 70 -10.61 -22.70 -6.46
CA GLN A 70 -9.26 -22.11 -6.37
C GLN A 70 -8.78 -21.52 -7.70
N LYS A 71 -9.14 -22.18 -8.82
CA LYS A 71 -8.83 -21.69 -10.17
C LYS A 71 -9.58 -20.40 -10.50
N ASP A 72 -10.85 -20.28 -10.07
CA ASP A 72 -11.62 -19.03 -10.22
C ASP A 72 -11.02 -17.90 -9.36
N ALA A 73 -10.59 -18.20 -8.14
CA ALA A 73 -9.92 -17.22 -7.28
C ALA A 73 -8.64 -16.66 -7.94
N GLN A 74 -7.80 -17.54 -8.51
CA GLN A 74 -6.59 -17.13 -9.24
C GLN A 74 -6.94 -16.29 -10.49
N ALA A 75 -7.91 -16.75 -11.29
CA ALA A 75 -8.34 -16.03 -12.50
C ALA A 75 -8.87 -14.62 -12.18
N ARG A 76 -9.57 -14.44 -11.04
CA ARG A 76 -10.02 -13.12 -10.56
C ARG A 76 -8.84 -12.21 -10.22
N ILE A 77 -7.83 -12.73 -9.53
CA ILE A 77 -6.61 -11.97 -9.20
C ILE A 77 -5.88 -11.56 -10.49
N GLU A 78 -5.73 -12.46 -11.46
CA GLU A 78 -5.11 -12.15 -12.75
C GLU A 78 -5.89 -11.08 -13.52
N ARG A 79 -7.23 -11.17 -13.55
CA ARG A 79 -8.09 -10.14 -14.16
C ARG A 79 -7.93 -8.79 -13.45
N ALA A 80 -7.90 -8.79 -12.12
CA ALA A 80 -7.64 -7.59 -11.32
C ALA A 80 -6.28 -6.96 -11.63
N ILE A 81 -5.22 -7.77 -11.74
CA ILE A 81 -3.89 -7.31 -12.15
C ILE A 81 -3.94 -6.69 -13.54
N LYS A 82 -4.55 -7.35 -14.52
CA LYS A 82 -4.69 -6.81 -15.90
C LYS A 82 -5.45 -5.48 -15.93
N MET A 83 -6.49 -5.34 -15.13
CA MET A 83 -7.21 -4.07 -14.99
C MET A 83 -6.30 -2.96 -14.46
N LEU A 84 -5.55 -3.23 -13.39
CA LEU A 84 -4.57 -2.28 -12.84
C LEU A 84 -3.47 -1.94 -13.84
N GLU A 85 -2.96 -2.90 -14.58
CA GLU A 85 -1.97 -2.69 -15.66
C GLU A 85 -2.52 -1.73 -16.74
N GLY A 86 -3.80 -1.84 -17.10
CA GLY A 86 -4.48 -0.87 -17.98
C GLY A 86 -4.50 0.55 -17.40
N GLY A 87 -4.49 0.68 -16.07
CA GLY A 87 -4.37 1.94 -15.35
C GLY A 87 -2.99 2.61 -15.43
N LEU A 88 -1.92 1.87 -15.79
CA LEU A 88 -0.58 2.43 -15.91
C LEU A 88 -0.46 3.47 -17.03
N VAL A 89 -1.40 3.49 -17.99
CA VAL A 89 -1.50 4.57 -18.99
C VAL A 89 -1.63 5.96 -18.33
N TYR A 90 -2.21 6.03 -17.12
CA TYR A 90 -2.34 7.28 -16.35
C TYR A 90 -1.05 7.77 -15.72
N GLU A 91 0.00 6.93 -15.62
CA GLU A 91 1.32 7.32 -15.08
C GLU A 91 1.90 8.53 -15.83
N LYS A 92 1.79 8.53 -17.16
CA LYS A 92 2.28 9.64 -17.99
C LYS A 92 1.40 10.89 -17.87
N ARG A 93 0.14 10.75 -17.44
CA ARG A 93 -0.83 11.85 -17.34
C ARG A 93 -0.71 12.59 -16.00
N GLN A 94 -0.61 11.87 -14.88
CA GLN A 94 -0.68 12.45 -13.54
C GLN A 94 0.45 11.95 -12.63
N PHE A 95 1.02 12.87 -11.84
CA PHE A 95 2.09 12.55 -10.89
C PHE A 95 1.59 11.59 -9.80
N LEU A 96 2.46 10.69 -9.33
CA LEU A 96 2.20 9.69 -8.27
C LEU A 96 1.17 8.60 -8.56
N VAL A 97 0.46 8.64 -9.69
CA VAL A 97 -0.53 7.59 -10.02
C VAL A 97 0.15 6.26 -10.36
N GLY A 98 1.18 6.26 -11.19
CA GLY A 98 1.91 5.04 -11.56
C GLY A 98 2.45 4.28 -10.34
N PRO A 99 3.22 4.94 -9.45
CA PRO A 99 3.71 4.30 -8.23
C PRO A 99 2.63 3.72 -7.32
N GLU A 100 1.44 4.35 -7.25
CA GLU A 100 0.32 3.82 -6.46
C GLU A 100 -0.29 2.58 -7.11
N VAL A 101 -0.46 2.59 -8.44
CA VAL A 101 -0.95 1.42 -9.19
C VAL A 101 0.03 0.25 -9.08
N HIS A 102 1.34 0.52 -9.21
CA HIS A 102 2.38 -0.49 -8.98
C HIS A 102 2.33 -1.07 -7.56
N ALA A 103 2.08 -0.23 -6.54
CA ALA A 103 1.91 -0.71 -5.17
C ALA A 103 0.80 -1.75 -5.06
N GLN A 104 -0.37 -1.49 -5.67
CA GLN A 104 -1.49 -2.41 -5.64
C GLN A 104 -1.25 -3.70 -6.43
N ILE A 105 -0.66 -3.61 -7.63
CA ILE A 105 -0.29 -4.80 -8.39
C ILE A 105 0.69 -5.67 -7.60
N GLY A 106 1.69 -5.04 -6.96
CA GLY A 106 2.66 -5.74 -6.12
C GLY A 106 2.01 -6.48 -4.95
N MET A 107 1.08 -5.82 -4.25
CA MET A 107 0.33 -6.46 -3.15
C MET A 107 -0.51 -7.65 -3.63
N LEU A 108 -1.20 -7.54 -4.77
CA LEU A 108 -1.98 -8.66 -5.32
C LEU A 108 -1.10 -9.84 -5.74
N LYS A 109 0.00 -9.57 -6.45
CA LYS A 109 0.98 -10.60 -6.83
C LYS A 109 1.58 -11.30 -5.61
N TYR A 110 1.86 -10.55 -4.56
CA TYR A 110 2.35 -11.11 -3.30
C TYR A 110 1.32 -12.06 -2.67
N MET A 111 0.06 -11.63 -2.59
CA MET A 111 -1.03 -12.44 -2.03
C MET A 111 -1.30 -13.69 -2.87
N SER A 112 -1.12 -13.64 -4.19
CA SER A 112 -1.22 -14.79 -5.09
C SER A 112 0.05 -15.64 -5.17
N LYS A 113 1.05 -15.38 -4.31
CA LYS A 113 2.34 -16.09 -4.24
C LYS A 113 3.25 -15.93 -5.47
N ASP A 114 2.97 -14.96 -6.35
CA ASP A 114 3.91 -14.50 -7.39
C ASP A 114 4.91 -13.51 -6.78
N LEU A 115 5.86 -14.02 -6.01
CA LEU A 115 6.79 -13.18 -5.24
C LEU A 115 7.78 -12.42 -6.15
N ASP A 116 8.21 -13.01 -7.26
CA ASP A 116 9.15 -12.35 -8.17
C ASP A 116 8.47 -11.24 -8.96
N GLY A 117 7.22 -11.45 -9.40
CA GLY A 117 6.40 -10.39 -9.93
C GLY A 117 6.15 -9.29 -8.90
N ALA A 118 5.80 -9.64 -7.67
CA ALA A 118 5.56 -8.68 -6.59
C ALA A 118 6.78 -7.78 -6.35
N GLN A 119 7.98 -8.37 -6.27
CA GLN A 119 9.23 -7.62 -6.06
C GLN A 119 9.47 -6.56 -7.13
N ARG A 120 9.23 -6.90 -8.42
CA ARG A 120 9.38 -5.93 -9.52
C ARG A 120 8.43 -4.73 -9.38
N HIS A 121 7.20 -4.98 -8.98
CA HIS A 121 6.22 -3.92 -8.78
C HIS A 121 6.48 -3.10 -7.50
N PHE A 122 6.95 -3.72 -6.41
CA PHE A 122 7.32 -2.99 -5.19
C PHE A 122 8.50 -2.03 -5.38
N ALA A 123 9.43 -2.36 -6.29
CA ALA A 123 10.54 -1.47 -6.66
C ALA A 123 10.05 -0.18 -7.36
N LEU A 124 8.94 -0.25 -8.09
CA LEU A 124 8.31 0.89 -8.76
C LEU A 124 7.22 1.56 -7.91
N ALA A 125 6.84 0.93 -6.80
CA ALA A 125 5.76 1.38 -5.95
C ALA A 125 6.08 2.66 -5.18
N SER A 126 5.04 3.41 -4.85
CA SER A 126 5.16 4.63 -4.05
C SER A 126 5.76 4.32 -2.67
N GLY A 127 6.84 5.02 -2.31
CA GLY A 127 7.40 4.96 -0.96
C GLY A 127 6.45 5.46 0.14
N ARG A 128 5.33 6.10 -0.24
CA ARG A 128 4.28 6.54 0.70
C ARG A 128 3.27 5.44 1.02
N ASN A 129 3.22 4.36 0.22
CA ASN A 129 2.33 3.24 0.49
C ASN A 129 2.98 2.32 1.53
N TYR A 130 2.66 2.58 2.80
CA TYR A 130 3.23 1.85 3.94
C TYR A 130 2.96 0.35 3.87
N MET A 131 1.77 -0.06 3.40
CA MET A 131 1.37 -1.46 3.34
C MET A 131 2.20 -2.21 2.31
N ALA A 132 2.38 -1.63 1.11
CA ALA A 132 3.24 -2.20 0.08
C ALA A 132 4.69 -2.35 0.56
N LYS A 133 5.23 -1.35 1.28
CA LYS A 133 6.58 -1.44 1.86
C LYS A 133 6.69 -2.46 2.99
N ALA A 134 5.65 -2.61 3.81
CA ALA A 134 5.62 -3.63 4.85
C ALA A 134 5.54 -5.05 4.24
N MET A 135 4.77 -5.23 3.17
CA MET A 135 4.69 -6.49 2.42
C MET A 135 5.99 -6.79 1.66
N GLU A 136 6.67 -5.78 1.11
CA GLU A 136 8.02 -5.90 0.56
C GLU A 136 9.02 -6.36 1.64
N GLY A 137 8.92 -5.81 2.86
CA GLY A 137 9.70 -6.28 4.01
C GLY A 137 9.43 -7.75 4.36
N ALA A 138 8.16 -8.17 4.35
CA ALA A 138 7.78 -9.56 4.57
C ALA A 138 8.29 -10.50 3.45
N LEU A 139 8.29 -10.03 2.20
CA LEU A 139 8.89 -10.73 1.06
C LEU A 139 10.40 -10.95 1.29
N HIS A 140 11.14 -9.90 1.67
CA HIS A 140 12.57 -10.01 1.96
C HIS A 140 12.84 -10.93 3.16
N PHE A 141 11.99 -10.90 4.18
CA PHE A 141 12.07 -11.83 5.31
C PHE A 141 11.96 -13.30 4.85
N GLN A 142 10.98 -13.62 3.99
CA GLN A 142 10.82 -14.96 3.42
C GLN A 142 12.03 -15.38 2.57
N LYS A 143 12.66 -14.42 1.89
CA LYS A 143 13.92 -14.63 1.13
C LYS A 143 15.17 -14.66 2.02
N LYS A 144 15.04 -14.50 3.35
CA LYS A 144 16.14 -14.39 4.32
C LYS A 144 17.11 -13.23 4.05
N ASP A 145 16.68 -12.22 3.31
CA ASP A 145 17.43 -10.99 3.10
C ASP A 145 17.07 -9.98 4.20
N PHE A 146 17.71 -10.14 5.36
CA PHE A 146 17.38 -9.35 6.55
C PHE A 146 17.77 -7.87 6.41
N ALA A 147 18.78 -7.55 5.60
CA ALA A 147 19.19 -6.17 5.35
C ALA A 147 18.13 -5.42 4.53
N ALA A 148 17.66 -6.02 3.43
CA ALA A 148 16.58 -5.45 2.63
C ALA A 148 15.26 -5.43 3.40
N MET A 149 14.99 -6.45 4.21
CA MET A 149 13.83 -6.51 5.10
C MET A 149 13.76 -5.31 6.05
N LYS A 150 14.84 -5.03 6.79
CA LYS A 150 14.91 -3.87 7.69
C LYS A 150 14.71 -2.56 6.92
N LYS A 151 15.38 -2.38 5.78
CA LYS A 151 15.23 -1.18 4.94
C LYS A 151 13.79 -0.95 4.49
N ALA A 152 13.11 -2.00 4.04
CA ALA A 152 11.72 -1.93 3.60
C ALA A 152 10.77 -1.62 4.77
N PHE A 153 10.96 -2.26 5.92
CA PHE A 153 10.15 -1.97 7.10
C PHE A 153 10.39 -0.58 7.70
N GLU A 154 11.63 -0.06 7.72
CA GLU A 154 11.91 1.31 8.14
C GLU A 154 11.20 2.33 7.24
N ALA A 155 11.18 2.09 5.92
CA ALA A 155 10.39 2.90 4.99
C ALA A 155 8.88 2.79 5.29
N ALA A 156 8.40 1.58 5.59
CA ALA A 156 7.00 1.32 5.93
C ALA A 156 6.57 2.05 7.20
N VAL A 157 7.33 1.99 8.30
CA VAL A 157 6.98 2.69 9.55
C VAL A 157 7.12 4.20 9.43
N THR A 158 8.01 4.69 8.55
CA THR A 158 8.12 6.13 8.25
C THR A 158 6.85 6.64 7.54
N ALA A 159 6.39 5.91 6.53
CA ALA A 159 5.18 6.25 5.78
C ALA A 159 3.88 6.00 6.59
N GLY A 160 3.86 4.91 7.37
CA GLY A 160 2.73 4.41 8.15
C GLY A 160 2.95 4.53 9.64
N LYS A 161 3.51 5.66 10.11
CA LYS A 161 3.84 5.88 11.53
C LYS A 161 2.66 5.67 12.49
N LYS A 162 1.42 5.87 12.01
CA LYS A 162 0.19 5.66 12.78
C LYS A 162 -0.38 4.22 12.71
N GLU A 163 0.24 3.37 11.91
CA GLU A 163 -0.29 2.06 11.56
C GLU A 163 0.38 0.98 12.42
N SER A 164 -0.28 0.64 13.51
CA SER A 164 0.24 -0.27 14.53
C SER A 164 0.63 -1.65 14.01
N ILE A 165 -0.07 -2.14 12.99
CA ILE A 165 0.26 -3.41 12.33
C ILE A 165 1.67 -3.38 11.71
N VAL A 166 2.12 -2.26 11.16
CA VAL A 166 3.42 -2.16 10.48
C VAL A 166 4.56 -2.33 11.49
N TRP A 167 4.46 -1.64 12.63
CA TRP A 167 5.38 -1.77 13.74
C TRP A 167 5.40 -3.19 14.30
N ALA A 168 4.22 -3.80 14.47
CA ALA A 168 4.09 -5.16 15.01
C ALA A 168 4.66 -6.22 14.08
N VAL A 169 4.40 -6.15 12.76
CA VAL A 169 4.96 -7.07 11.76
C VAL A 169 6.48 -6.96 11.73
N TYR A 170 7.01 -5.73 11.74
CA TYR A 170 8.44 -5.51 11.74
C TYR A 170 9.11 -6.13 12.98
N ALA A 171 8.56 -5.85 14.16
CA ALA A 171 9.04 -6.44 15.41
C ALA A 171 8.93 -7.97 15.40
N TRP A 172 7.85 -8.52 14.84
CA TRP A 172 7.69 -9.97 14.70
C TRP A 172 8.79 -10.58 13.83
N CYS A 173 9.11 -9.99 12.68
CA CYS A 173 10.20 -10.46 11.81
C CYS A 173 11.56 -10.43 12.53
N LEU A 174 11.84 -9.38 13.30
CA LEU A 174 13.06 -9.27 14.10
C LEU A 174 13.13 -10.36 15.18
N LEU A 175 12.02 -10.63 15.88
CA LEU A 175 11.96 -11.72 16.87
C LEU A 175 12.21 -13.10 16.24
N GLN A 176 11.65 -13.37 15.05
CA GLN A 176 11.92 -14.61 14.34
C GLN A 176 13.40 -14.73 13.93
N ASN A 177 14.07 -13.60 13.69
CA ASN A 177 15.51 -13.56 13.44
C ASN A 177 16.35 -13.52 14.73
N LYS A 178 15.75 -13.74 15.91
CA LYS A 178 16.39 -13.69 17.24
C LYS A 178 16.97 -12.31 17.61
N GLU A 179 16.50 -11.25 16.97
CA GLU A 179 16.91 -9.87 17.24
C GLU A 179 15.95 -9.18 18.22
N LYS A 180 15.88 -9.69 19.46
CA LYS A 180 14.94 -9.21 20.47
C LYS A 180 15.15 -7.73 20.82
N ASP A 181 16.40 -7.29 20.96
CA ASP A 181 16.71 -5.91 21.35
C ASP A 181 16.26 -4.91 20.29
N GLU A 182 16.42 -5.25 19.01
CA GLU A 182 15.93 -4.42 17.90
C GLU A 182 14.40 -4.43 17.86
N ALA A 183 13.75 -5.56 18.11
CA ALA A 183 12.28 -5.64 18.19
C ALA A 183 11.74 -4.73 19.31
N LEU A 184 12.40 -4.68 20.47
CA LEU A 184 12.06 -3.76 21.57
C LEU A 184 12.21 -2.30 21.15
N LYS A 185 13.31 -1.92 20.48
CA LYS A 185 13.51 -0.56 19.97
C LYS A 185 12.43 -0.17 18.95
N VAL A 186 12.07 -1.07 18.03
CA VAL A 186 11.02 -0.86 17.03
C VAL A 186 9.67 -0.64 17.70
N LEU A 187 9.26 -1.49 18.63
CA LEU A 187 7.98 -1.30 19.32
C LEU A 187 7.99 -0.09 20.25
N GLY A 188 9.10 0.25 20.89
CA GLY A 188 9.26 1.49 21.66
C GLY A 188 8.96 2.72 20.80
N ARG A 189 9.63 2.85 19.65
CA ARG A 189 9.34 3.89 18.65
C ARG A 189 7.87 3.86 18.20
N GLY A 190 7.31 2.68 17.99
CA GLY A 190 5.91 2.49 17.65
C GLY A 190 4.96 3.03 18.71
N THR A 191 5.20 2.76 19.99
CA THR A 191 4.39 3.26 21.13
C THR A 191 4.54 4.76 21.33
N GLU A 192 5.72 5.33 21.09
CA GLU A 192 5.94 6.78 21.14
C GLU A 192 5.18 7.49 20.02
N ALA A 193 5.21 6.93 18.80
CA ALA A 193 4.45 7.45 17.67
C ALA A 193 2.92 7.25 17.83
N ASN A 194 2.49 6.30 18.66
CA ASN A 194 1.11 5.90 18.88
C ASN A 194 0.77 5.76 20.37
N PRO A 195 0.79 6.86 21.14
CA PRO A 195 0.69 6.80 22.60
C PRO A 195 -0.68 6.30 23.11
N SER A 196 -1.72 6.31 22.27
CA SER A 196 -3.05 5.80 22.60
C SER A 196 -3.31 4.38 22.10
N ASP A 197 -2.35 3.74 21.42
CA ASP A 197 -2.56 2.38 20.89
C ASP A 197 -2.21 1.32 21.94
N GLU A 198 -3.25 0.77 22.56
CA GLU A 198 -3.13 -0.29 23.56
C GLU A 198 -2.60 -1.62 22.99
N LYS A 199 -2.77 -1.90 21.69
CA LYS A 199 -2.23 -3.11 21.07
C LYS A 199 -0.71 -3.04 21.01
N LEU A 200 -0.14 -1.89 20.64
CA LEU A 200 1.31 -1.69 20.63
C LEU A 200 1.91 -1.71 22.03
N LYS A 201 1.27 -1.06 23.02
CA LYS A 201 1.72 -1.12 24.42
C LYS A 201 1.72 -2.55 24.95
N SER A 202 0.64 -3.28 24.71
CA SER A 202 0.52 -4.70 25.09
C SER A 202 1.59 -5.56 24.40
N SER A 203 1.87 -5.27 23.13
CA SER A 203 2.92 -5.95 22.35
C SER A 203 4.32 -5.69 22.91
N LEU A 204 4.63 -4.43 23.23
CA LEU A 204 5.91 -4.04 23.84
C LEU A 204 6.07 -4.70 25.21
N ALA A 205 5.06 -4.60 26.07
CA ALA A 205 5.05 -5.20 27.39
C ALA A 205 5.21 -6.72 27.33
N ALA A 206 4.63 -7.39 26.34
CA ALA A 206 4.83 -8.82 26.15
C ALA A 206 6.31 -9.16 25.92
N ILE A 207 6.99 -8.48 25.00
CA ILE A 207 8.41 -8.75 24.70
C ILE A 207 9.31 -8.39 25.89
N GLN A 208 9.02 -7.29 26.61
CA GLN A 208 9.75 -6.88 27.81
C GLN A 208 9.68 -7.94 28.92
N ASN A 209 8.56 -8.64 29.03
CA ASN A 209 8.35 -9.72 30.01
C ASN A 209 8.70 -11.12 29.47
N ASP A 210 9.52 -11.21 28.42
CA ASP A 210 9.93 -12.48 27.80
C ASP A 210 8.75 -13.34 27.27
N LYS A 211 7.60 -12.70 27.00
CA LYS A 211 6.44 -13.37 26.42
C LYS A 211 6.46 -13.26 24.90
N ARG A 212 5.88 -14.26 24.24
CA ARG A 212 5.70 -14.27 22.79
C ARG A 212 4.82 -13.09 22.36
N LEU A 213 5.27 -12.37 21.32
CA LEU A 213 4.45 -11.39 20.61
C LEU A 213 3.27 -12.09 19.92
N LYS A 214 2.05 -11.74 20.32
CA LYS A 214 0.82 -12.31 19.74
C LYS A 214 0.31 -11.40 18.63
N MET A 215 0.16 -11.93 17.42
CA MET A 215 -0.34 -11.16 16.27
C MET A 215 -1.87 -11.14 16.15
N LYS A 216 -2.58 -11.90 16.98
CA LYS A 216 -4.05 -11.97 17.02
C LYS A 216 -4.76 -10.60 17.08
N PRO A 217 -4.30 -9.61 17.88
CA PRO A 217 -4.92 -8.28 17.92
C PRO A 217 -4.82 -7.47 16.62
N TYR A 218 -4.00 -7.93 15.66
CA TYR A 218 -3.77 -7.27 14.38
C TYR A 218 -4.43 -8.02 13.20
N GLU A 219 -5.22 -9.05 13.49
CA GLU A 219 -6.06 -9.69 12.49
C GLU A 219 -7.22 -8.75 12.05
N PRO A 220 -7.67 -8.83 10.80
CA PRO A 220 -7.25 -9.77 9.75
C PRO A 220 -6.02 -9.33 8.94
N LEU A 221 -5.53 -8.10 9.14
CA LEU A 221 -4.43 -7.53 8.33
C LEU A 221 -3.15 -8.36 8.41
N TRP A 222 -2.86 -8.95 9.58
CA TRP A 222 -1.72 -9.86 9.78
C TRP A 222 -1.63 -10.95 8.68
N TRP A 223 -2.77 -11.49 8.26
CA TRP A 223 -2.80 -12.59 7.31
C TRP A 223 -2.36 -12.19 5.89
N GLN A 224 -2.45 -10.91 5.54
CA GLN A 224 -2.02 -10.41 4.24
C GLN A 224 -0.49 -10.47 4.06
N PHE A 225 0.26 -10.46 5.16
CA PHE A 225 1.71 -10.61 5.13
C PHE A 225 2.15 -12.04 4.84
N GLY A 226 1.27 -13.03 4.96
CA GLY A 226 1.57 -14.42 4.61
C GLY A 226 2.76 -15.04 5.36
N LEU A 227 3.08 -14.49 6.55
CA LEU A 227 4.20 -14.93 7.41
C LEU A 227 3.79 -16.10 8.32
N GLU A 228 2.49 -16.22 8.62
CA GLU A 228 1.90 -17.33 9.37
C GLU A 228 0.68 -17.88 8.58
N THR A 229 0.32 -19.14 8.82
CA THR A 229 -0.85 -19.78 8.20
C THR A 229 -2.13 -19.31 8.89
N PRO A 230 -3.13 -18.76 8.15
CA PRO A 230 -4.39 -18.33 8.74
C PRO A 230 -5.22 -19.52 9.29
N PRO A 231 -6.12 -19.29 10.25
CA PRO A 231 -6.99 -20.33 10.80
C PRO A 231 -7.83 -21.00 9.69
N PRO A 232 -8.13 -22.31 9.80
CA PRO A 232 -8.92 -23.04 8.80
C PRO A 232 -10.27 -22.40 8.46
N GLN A 233 -10.86 -21.64 9.39
CA GLN A 233 -12.12 -20.91 9.21
C GLN A 233 -12.01 -19.71 8.27
N MET A 234 -10.82 -19.11 8.10
CA MET A 234 -10.57 -18.03 7.13
C MET A 234 -10.12 -18.53 5.75
N MET A 235 -9.65 -19.78 5.65
CA MET A 235 -9.22 -20.42 4.40
C MET A 235 -10.38 -21.01 3.59
N GLY A 236 -11.52 -20.30 3.54
CA GLY A 236 -12.82 -20.80 3.04
C GLY A 236 -12.73 -21.72 1.81
N GLY A 237 -12.94 -23.02 2.04
CA GLY A 237 -13.10 -24.03 0.99
C GLY A 237 -12.68 -25.43 1.39
N GLY A 238 -13.54 -26.18 2.09
CA GLY A 238 -13.41 -27.64 2.17
C GLY A 238 -13.95 -28.30 3.43
N GLY A 239 -15.26 -28.58 3.45
CA GLY A 239 -15.84 -29.69 4.21
C GLY A 239 -16.03 -29.46 5.71
N ARG A 240 -17.29 -29.56 6.15
CA ARG A 240 -17.60 -30.08 7.49
C ARG A 240 -16.77 -31.35 7.70
N ARG A 241 -15.80 -31.31 8.62
CA ARG A 241 -15.42 -32.55 9.31
C ARG A 241 -16.59 -32.89 10.22
N VAL A 242 -17.53 -33.66 9.69
CA VAL A 242 -18.45 -34.44 10.51
C VAL A 242 -17.53 -35.32 11.37
N GLN A 243 -17.40 -34.98 12.66
CA GLN A 243 -16.82 -35.90 13.62
C GLN A 243 -17.73 -37.12 13.65
N PHE A 244 -17.38 -38.16 12.90
CA PHE A 244 -17.85 -39.49 13.23
C PHE A 244 -17.18 -39.84 14.56
N ASN A 245 -17.96 -39.77 15.62
CA ASN A 245 -17.62 -40.32 16.92
C ASN A 245 -17.85 -41.84 16.81
N PRO A 246 -16.81 -42.69 16.75
CA PRO A 246 -17.03 -44.11 16.87
C PRO A 246 -17.17 -44.38 18.37
N ARG A 247 -18.42 -44.36 18.85
CA ARG A 247 -18.75 -44.97 20.14
C ARG A 247 -18.34 -46.44 20.06
N ARG A 248 -17.36 -46.84 20.87
CA ARG A 248 -17.25 -48.19 21.41
C ARG A 248 -17.91 -48.18 22.78
#